data_AF-X1DF74-F1
#
_entry.id   AF-X1DF74-F1
#
_cell.length_a   1.000
_cell.length_b   1.000
_cell.length_c   1.000
_cell.angle_alpha   90.00
_cell.angle_beta   90.00
_cell.angle_gamma   90.00
#
_symmetry.space_group_name_H-M   'P 1'
#
loop_
_entity.id
_entity.type
_entity.pdbx_description
1 polymer ?
#
loop_
_entity_poly.entity_id
_entity_poly.type
_entity_poly.pdbx_seq_one_letter_code
_entity_poly.pdbx_strand_id
1 'polypeptide(L)'
;PQDLVIECSAIVNKDGVHGIKLGNIPKNIASILRIEASIQDVCVEAILKESKDLAIACLAMDVNCGSFEMAEAIYNEMTELQKKYLPNFK
;
A
#
# COMPACT_ATOMS: atom_id res chain seq x y z
N PRO A 1 -10.95 -2.28 -5.48
CA PRO A 1 -11.67 -1.18 -4.80
C PRO A 1 -12.00 -0.07 -5.81
N GLN A 2 -12.99 0.79 -5.55
CA GLN A 2 -13.40 1.85 -6.50
C GLN A 2 -12.54 3.12 -6.36
N ASP A 3 -11.94 3.29 -5.20
CA ASP A 3 -11.06 4.34 -4.72
C ASP A 3 -9.57 4.02 -4.90
N LEU A 4 -9.25 2.81 -5.37
CA LEU A 4 -7.87 2.40 -5.62
C LEU A 4 -7.23 3.27 -6.72
N VAL A 5 -6.07 3.84 -6.40
CA VAL A 5 -5.22 4.50 -7.39
C VAL A 5 -4.59 3.43 -8.28
N ILE A 6 -4.71 3.61 -9.61
CA ILE A 6 -4.16 2.69 -10.60
C ILE A 6 -3.30 3.42 -11.62
N GLU A 7 -2.36 2.69 -12.22
CA GLU A 7 -1.62 3.11 -13.40
C GLU A 7 -2.25 2.48 -14.65
N CYS A 8 -2.71 3.30 -15.59
CA CYS A 8 -3.32 2.82 -16.83
C CYS A 8 -3.20 3.84 -17.96
N SER A 9 -3.54 3.41 -19.18
CA SER A 9 -3.64 4.30 -20.34
C SER A 9 -4.72 5.36 -20.12
N ALA A 10 -4.40 6.60 -20.48
CA ALA A 10 -5.32 7.74 -20.36
C ALA A 10 -5.16 8.69 -21.54
N ILE A 11 -6.22 9.47 -21.81
CA ILE A 11 -6.19 10.62 -22.71
C ILE A 11 -6.04 11.88 -21.87
N VAL A 12 -5.07 12.72 -22.20
CA VAL A 12 -4.84 14.00 -21.50
C VAL A 12 -5.27 15.16 -22.40
N ASN A 13 -6.08 16.06 -21.88
CA ASN A 13 -6.52 17.27 -22.57
C ASN A 13 -6.63 18.46 -21.60
N LYS A 14 -7.14 19.60 -22.09
CA LYS A 14 -7.30 20.83 -21.27
C LYS A 14 -8.19 20.65 -20.04
N ASP A 15 -9.05 19.63 -20.02
CA ASP A 15 -10.01 19.36 -18.95
C ASP A 15 -9.49 18.29 -17.96
N GLY A 16 -8.27 17.78 -18.17
CA GLY A 16 -7.59 16.88 -17.24
C GLY A 16 -7.21 15.51 -17.83
N VAL A 17 -7.16 14.50 -16.96
CA VAL A 17 -6.77 13.12 -17.28
C VAL A 17 -8.01 12.24 -17.36
N HIS A 18 -8.20 11.57 -18.49
CA HIS A 18 -9.36 10.72 -18.76
C HIS A 18 -8.91 9.28 -18.97
N GLY A 19 -9.09 8.44 -17.95
CA GLY A 19 -8.68 7.03 -17.98
C GLY A 19 -9.43 6.23 -19.06
N ILE A 20 -8.71 5.34 -19.74
CA ILE A 20 -9.30 4.43 -20.73
C ILE A 20 -9.83 3.18 -20.01
N LYS A 21 -11.08 2.79 -20.29
CA LYS A 21 -11.70 1.61 -19.68
C LYS A 21 -11.00 0.33 -20.12
N LEU A 22 -10.37 -0.37 -19.15
CA LEU A 22 -9.61 -1.60 -19.39
C LEU A 22 -10.48 -2.85 -19.57
N GLY A 23 -11.75 -2.82 -19.16
CA GLY A 23 -12.63 -3.98 -19.19
C GLY A 23 -12.31 -4.97 -18.06
N ASN A 24 -12.48 -6.27 -18.32
CA ASN A 24 -12.27 -7.31 -17.32
C ASN A 24 -10.81 -7.73 -17.25
N ILE A 25 -10.22 -7.64 -16.05
CA ILE A 25 -8.87 -8.13 -15.78
C ILE A 25 -8.93 -9.64 -15.50
N PRO A 26 -8.02 -10.46 -16.07
CA PRO A 26 -7.91 -11.88 -15.77
C PRO A 26 -7.85 -12.15 -14.26
N LYS A 27 -8.55 -13.20 -13.80
CA LYS A 27 -8.75 -13.48 -12.37
C LYS A 27 -7.43 -13.59 -11.59
N ASN A 28 -6.43 -14.26 -12.17
CA ASN A 28 -5.11 -14.42 -11.56
C ASN A 28 -4.40 -13.08 -11.35
N ILE A 29 -4.43 -12.19 -12.34
CA ILE A 29 -3.82 -10.86 -12.25
C ILE A 29 -4.58 -10.00 -11.24
N ALA A 30 -5.91 -9.99 -11.33
CA ALA A 30 -6.77 -9.22 -10.44
C ALA A 30 -6.59 -9.61 -8.96
N SER A 31 -6.26 -10.88 -8.66
CA SER A 31 -6.00 -11.32 -7.30
C SER A 31 -4.71 -10.75 -6.73
N ILE A 32 -3.64 -10.66 -7.53
CA ILE A 32 -2.37 -10.06 -7.09
C ILE A 32 -2.57 -8.55 -6.86
N LEU A 33 -3.23 -7.86 -7.80
CA LEU A 33 -3.52 -6.42 -7.66
C LEU A 33 -4.35 -6.10 -6.41
N ARG A 34 -5.25 -7.01 -5.98
CA ARG A 34 -6.01 -6.83 -4.74
C ARG A 34 -5.15 -6.95 -3.49
N ILE A 35 -4.12 -7.80 -3.49
CA ILE A 35 -3.18 -7.93 -2.37
C ILE A 35 -2.44 -6.59 -2.20
N GLU A 36 -1.85 -6.09 -3.28
CA GLU A 36 -1.14 -4.80 -3.28
C GLU A 36 -2.04 -3.63 -2.88
N ALA A 37 -3.28 -3.59 -3.40
CA ALA A 37 -4.26 -2.59 -3.00
C ALA A 37 -4.52 -2.61 -1.48
N SER A 38 -4.67 -3.80 -0.91
CA SER A 38 -4.93 -3.97 0.53
C SER A 38 -3.72 -3.52 1.37
N ILE A 39 -2.49 -3.80 0.91
CA ILE A 39 -1.26 -3.35 1.58
C ILE A 39 -1.19 -1.81 1.58
N GLN A 40 -1.48 -1.17 0.43
CA GLN A 40 -1.46 0.29 0.31
C GLN A 40 -2.50 0.95 1.23
N ASP A 41 -3.73 0.41 1.28
CA ASP A 41 -4.78 0.92 2.15
C ASP A 41 -4.38 0.84 3.64
N VAL A 42 -3.86 -0.31 4.08
CA VAL A 42 -3.40 -0.50 5.48
C VAL A 42 -2.18 0.39 5.79
N CYS A 43 -1.28 0.60 4.83
CA CYS A 43 -0.14 1.51 4.98
C CYS A 43 -0.58 2.94 5.26
N VAL A 44 -1.51 3.45 4.45
CA VAL A 44 -2.08 4.80 4.64
C VAL A 44 -2.80 4.88 5.98
N GLU A 45 -3.58 3.86 6.34
CA GLU A 45 -4.29 3.81 7.61
C GLU A 45 -3.32 3.82 8.82
N ALA A 46 -2.23 3.07 8.74
CA ALA A 46 -1.19 3.04 9.79
C ALA A 46 -0.59 4.42 10.05
N ILE A 47 -0.33 5.19 8.98
CA ILE A 47 0.19 6.56 9.09
C ILE A 47 -0.87 7.52 9.65
N LEU A 48 -2.10 7.51 9.11
CA LEU A 48 -3.17 8.41 9.54
C LEU A 48 -3.58 8.18 11.00
N LYS A 49 -3.53 6.92 11.45
CA LYS A 49 -3.85 6.55 12.84
C LYS A 49 -2.62 6.55 13.76
N GLU A 50 -1.43 6.73 13.21
CA GLU A 50 -0.16 6.55 13.91
C GLU A 50 -0.12 5.20 14.66
N SER A 51 -0.59 4.10 14.04
CA SER A 51 -0.70 2.79 14.71
C SER A 51 0.49 1.89 14.40
N LYS A 52 1.24 1.53 15.45
CA LYS A 52 2.34 0.55 15.32
C LYS A 52 1.84 -0.80 14.80
N ASP A 53 0.73 -1.29 15.34
CA ASP A 53 0.17 -2.60 14.98
C ASP A 53 -0.24 -2.65 13.50
N LEU A 54 -0.87 -1.60 12.98
CA LEU A 54 -1.21 -1.53 11.56
C LEU A 54 0.04 -1.41 10.68
N ALA A 55 1.08 -0.71 11.12
CA ALA A 55 2.34 -0.63 10.37
C ALA A 55 3.04 -1.99 10.27
N ILE A 56 3.10 -2.75 11.38
CA ILE A 56 3.66 -4.12 11.38
C ILE A 56 2.80 -5.06 10.54
N ALA A 57 1.46 -5.00 10.68
CA ALA A 57 0.55 -5.81 9.87
C ALA A 57 0.71 -5.51 8.37
N CYS A 58 0.84 -4.24 7.99
CA CYS A 58 1.11 -3.82 6.62
C CYS A 58 2.38 -4.47 6.07
N LEU A 59 3.48 -4.43 6.82
CA LEU A 59 4.75 -5.04 6.44
C LEU A 59 4.62 -6.57 6.32
N ALA A 60 3.91 -7.22 7.25
CA ALA A 60 3.71 -8.67 7.25
C ALA A 60 2.81 -9.15 6.09
N MET A 61 1.91 -8.31 5.59
CA MET A 61 1.07 -8.61 4.42
C MET A 61 1.86 -8.63 3.10
N ASP A 62 3.00 -7.94 3.04
CA ASP A 62 3.85 -7.94 1.86
C ASP A 62 4.45 -9.34 1.64
N VAL A 63 4.23 -9.87 0.43
CA VAL A 63 4.68 -11.22 0.04
C VAL A 63 6.20 -11.39 0.11
N ASN A 64 6.96 -10.29 0.14
CA ASN A 64 8.42 -10.31 0.25
C ASN A 64 8.92 -10.31 1.70
N CYS A 65 8.08 -9.98 2.70
CA CYS A 65 8.49 -9.93 4.10
C CYS A 65 8.58 -11.32 4.75
N GLY A 66 7.64 -12.20 4.43
CA GLY A 66 7.68 -13.63 4.76
C GLY A 66 7.25 -14.04 6.18
N SER A 67 7.29 -13.15 7.19
CA SER A 67 6.73 -13.43 8.53
C SER A 67 6.45 -12.17 9.37
N PHE A 68 5.67 -12.32 10.45
CA PHE A 68 5.41 -11.24 11.41
C PHE A 68 6.65 -10.85 12.21
N GLU A 69 7.51 -11.82 12.56
CA GLU A 69 8.77 -11.56 13.25
C GLU A 69 9.71 -10.70 12.39
N MET A 70 9.78 -10.99 11.09
CA MET A 70 10.54 -10.17 10.15
C MET A 70 9.93 -8.77 10.01
N ALA A 71 8.60 -8.68 9.93
CA ALA A 71 7.90 -7.41 9.84
C ALA A 71 8.17 -6.50 11.06
N GLU A 72 8.18 -7.06 12.26
CA GLU A 72 8.51 -6.32 13.48
C GLU A 72 9.99 -5.88 13.50
N ALA A 73 10.91 -6.74 13.05
CA ALA A 73 12.33 -6.39 12.92
C ALA A 73 12.54 -5.21 11.95
N ILE A 74 11.93 -5.27 10.77
CA ILE A 74 11.96 -4.19 9.77
C ILE A 74 11.34 -2.92 10.33
N TYR A 75 10.18 -3.01 10.98
CA TYR A 75 9.51 -1.87 11.59
C TYR A 75 10.41 -1.16 12.60
N ASN A 76 11.03 -1.91 13.51
CA ASN A 76 11.89 -1.35 14.55
C ASN A 76 13.11 -0.66 13.94
N GLU A 77 13.79 -1.31 12.99
CA GLU A 77 14.94 -0.71 12.31
C GLU A 77 14.57 0.56 11.53
N MET A 78 13.51 0.49 10.71
CA MET A 78 13.10 1.60 9.86
C MET A 78 12.55 2.78 10.65
N THR A 79 11.80 2.51 11.73
CA THR A 79 11.28 3.57 12.60
C THR A 79 12.41 4.32 13.28
N GLU A 80 13.47 3.62 13.72
CA GLU A 80 14.67 4.21 14.29
C GLU A 80 15.49 5.01 13.25
N LEU A 81 15.73 4.45 12.07
CA LEU A 81 16.49 5.10 11.01
C LEU A 81 15.78 6.34 10.43
N GLN A 82 14.46 6.29 10.32
CA GLN A 82 13.64 7.32 9.67
C GLN A 82 12.87 8.18 10.67
N LYS A 83 13.25 8.21 11.96
CA LYS A 83 12.59 9.02 13.03
C LYS A 83 12.29 10.47 12.65
N LYS A 84 13.12 11.07 11.81
CA LYS A 84 12.94 12.45 11.35
C LYS A 84 11.75 12.62 10.39
N TYR A 85 11.38 11.57 9.66
CA TYR A 85 10.43 11.62 8.56
C TYR A 85 9.14 10.83 8.84
N LEU A 86 9.20 9.83 9.71
CA LEU A 86 8.05 9.03 10.10
C LEU A 86 7.29 9.66 11.27
N PRO A 87 5.98 9.40 11.39
CA PRO A 87 5.21 9.84 12.55
C PRO A 87 5.64 9.10 13.82
N ASN A 88 5.23 9.65 14.97
CA ASN A 88 5.40 8.96 16.24
C ASN A 88 4.26 7.94 16.42
N PHE A 89 4.50 6.72 15.94
CA PHE A 89 3.56 5.61 16.11
C PHE A 89 3.27 5.33 17.60
N LYS A 90 2.04 4.94 17.88
CA LYS A 90 1.45 4.61 19.18
C LYS A 90 1.21 3.11 19.31
#